data_AF-A0A139NU50-F1
#
_entry.id   AF-A0A139NU50-F1
#
_cell.length_a   1.000
_cell.length_b   1.000
_cell.length_c   1.000
_cell.angle_alpha   90.00
_cell.angle_beta   90.00
_cell.angle_gamma   90.00
#
_symmetry.space_group_name_H-M   'P 1'
#
loop_
_entity.id
_entity.type
_entity.pdbx_description
1 polymer ?
#
loop_
_entity_poly.entity_id
_entity_poly.type
_entity_poly.pdbx_seq_one_letter_code
_entity_poly.pdbx_strand_id
1 'polypeptide(L)'
;MNPEPCKNTFSVFIIFLLTFLLGLILLGVTAEGNPRFIYLMFETISALATVGVTANLTPDLGKIALSIVMLLMFIGRIGPLTLLISVAEYQPDKKDLIHYMKADITIG
;
A
#
# COMPACT_ATOMS: atom_id res chain seq x y z
N MET A 1 12.03 -26.51 -2.11
CA MET A 1 10.95 -25.53 -1.80
C MET A 1 11.35 -24.24 -2.49
N ASN A 2 10.75 -23.92 -3.64
CA ASN A 2 11.18 -22.78 -4.46
C ASN A 2 10.98 -21.47 -3.68
N PRO A 3 12.01 -20.62 -3.52
CA PRO A 3 11.92 -19.37 -2.75
C PRO A 3 11.26 -18.22 -3.53
N GLU A 4 10.84 -18.48 -4.76
CA GLU A 4 10.30 -17.53 -5.74
C GLU A 4 9.03 -16.78 -5.24
N PRO A 5 8.04 -17.42 -4.59
CA PRO A 5 6.86 -16.70 -4.10
C PRO A 5 7.14 -15.84 -2.85
N CYS A 6 8.17 -16.16 -2.05
CA CYS A 6 8.47 -15.42 -0.81
C CYS A 6 8.94 -13.99 -1.09
N LYS A 7 9.83 -13.81 -2.07
CA LYS A 7 10.36 -12.50 -2.46
C LYS A 7 9.26 -11.57 -3.01
N ASN A 8 8.37 -12.10 -3.83
CA ASN A 8 7.30 -11.31 -4.47
C ASN A 8 6.22 -10.91 -3.45
N THR A 9 5.86 -11.83 -2.54
CA THR A 9 4.90 -11.53 -1.45
C THR A 9 5.44 -10.43 -0.53
N PHE A 10 6.74 -10.44 -0.25
CA PHE A 10 7.37 -9.41 0.58
C PHE A 10 7.37 -8.04 -0.09
N SER A 11 7.71 -7.95 -1.38
CA SER A 11 7.67 -6.70 -2.15
C SER A 11 6.26 -6.09 -2.17
N VAL A 12 5.24 -6.93 -2.36
CA VAL A 12 3.84 -6.51 -2.35
C VAL A 12 3.43 -5.95 -0.98
N PHE A 13 3.79 -6.66 0.09
CA PHE A 13 3.50 -6.23 1.45
C PHE A 13 4.10 -4.84 1.72
N ILE A 14 5.34 -4.61 1.28
CA ILE A 14 6.01 -3.30 1.40
C ILE A 14 5.26 -2.22 0.61
N ILE A 15 4.85 -2.48 -0.63
CA ILE A 15 4.14 -1.51 -1.46
C ILE A 15 2.78 -1.15 -0.83
N PHE A 16 2.05 -2.14 -0.30
CA PHE A 16 0.79 -1.91 0.41
C PHE A 16 0.99 -1.07 1.68
N LEU A 17 2.03 -1.38 2.45
CA LEU A 17 2.39 -0.64 3.67
C LEU A 17 2.78 0.82 3.35
N LEU A 18 3.57 1.05 2.31
CA LEU A 18 3.97 2.39 1.87
C LEU A 18 2.75 3.21 1.40
N THR A 19 1.87 2.59 0.63
CA THR A 19 0.63 3.23 0.16
C THR A 19 -0.28 3.61 1.33
N PHE A 20 -0.39 2.71 2.32
CA PHE A 20 -1.12 2.99 3.55
C PHE A 20 -0.54 4.20 4.30
N LEU A 21 0.79 4.21 4.49
CA LEU A 21 1.47 5.29 5.22
C LEU A 21 1.32 6.63 4.50
N LEU A 22 1.46 6.65 3.17
CA LEU A 22 1.22 7.84 2.35
C LEU A 22 -0.23 8.33 2.50
N GLY A 23 -1.22 7.45 2.40
CA GLY A 23 -2.62 7.80 2.57
C GLY A 23 -2.91 8.43 3.94
N LEU A 24 -2.33 7.86 5.00
CA LEU A 24 -2.46 8.36 6.36
C LEU A 24 -1.88 9.78 6.50
N ILE A 25 -0.70 10.01 5.94
CA ILE A 25 -0.03 11.33 5.99
C ILE A 25 -0.82 12.36 5.18
N LEU A 26 -1.25 12.02 3.96
CA LEU A 26 -2.05 12.94 3.13
C LEU A 26 -3.35 13.33 3.82
N LEU A 27 -4.05 12.36 4.41
CA LEU A 27 -5.28 12.62 5.15
C LEU A 27 -5.00 13.44 6.42
N GLY A 28 -3.90 13.17 7.10
CA GLY A 28 -3.42 13.94 8.26
C GLY A 28 -3.14 15.42 7.97
N VAL A 29 -2.51 15.70 6.83
CA VAL A 29 -2.20 17.08 6.40
C VAL A 29 -3.43 17.81 5.89
N THR A 30 -4.33 17.09 5.20
CA THR A 30 -5.53 17.69 4.60
C THR A 30 -6.66 17.90 5.61
N ALA A 31 -6.64 17.18 6.73
CA ALA A 31 -7.70 17.25 7.72
C ALA A 31 -7.69 18.58 8.50
N GLU A 32 -8.65 19.45 8.19
CA GLU A 32 -8.94 20.63 9.00
C GLU A 32 -9.61 20.21 10.32
N GLY A 33 -9.17 20.76 11.46
CA GLY A 33 -9.86 20.62 12.75
C GLY A 33 -9.27 19.65 13.79
N ASN A 34 -8.02 19.17 13.64
CA ASN A 34 -7.38 18.24 14.59
C ASN A 34 -8.26 17.01 14.96
N PRO A 35 -8.76 16.25 13.98
CA PRO A 35 -9.43 14.99 14.28
C PRO A 35 -8.53 14.03 15.06
N ARG A 36 -9.13 13.23 15.96
CA ARG A 36 -8.39 12.19 16.67
C ARG A 36 -7.72 11.24 15.67
N PHE A 37 -6.44 10.97 15.88
CA PHE A 37 -5.61 10.07 15.07
C PHE A 37 -6.27 8.71 14.80
N ILE A 38 -7.02 8.18 15.78
CA ILE A 38 -7.72 6.89 15.65
C ILE A 38 -8.75 6.89 14.51
N TYR A 39 -9.43 8.03 14.28
CA TYR A 39 -10.41 8.15 13.21
C TYR A 39 -9.73 8.24 11.84
N LEU A 40 -8.59 8.93 11.75
CA LEU A 40 -7.81 8.98 10.51
C LEU A 40 -7.24 7.62 10.12
N MET A 41 -6.71 6.87 11.09
CA MET A 41 -6.26 5.50 10.85
C MET A 41 -7.42 4.63 10.38
N PHE A 42 -8.57 4.68 11.06
CA PHE A 42 -9.73 3.90 10.67
C PHE A 42 -10.20 4.23 9.25
N GLU A 43 -10.30 5.52 8.91
CA GLU A 43 -10.72 5.98 7.59
C GLU A 43 -9.74 5.52 6.50
N THR A 44 -8.43 5.67 6.74
CA THR A 44 -7.38 5.28 5.80
C THR A 44 -7.36 3.76 5.58
N ILE A 45 -7.48 2.97 6.65
CA ILE A 45 -7.53 1.50 6.55
C ILE A 45 -8.80 1.07 5.80
N SER A 46 -9.95 1.65 6.13
CA SER A 46 -11.23 1.34 5.48
C SER A 46 -11.22 1.68 3.98
N ALA A 47 -10.63 2.83 3.62
CA ALA A 47 -10.46 3.24 2.22
C ALA A 47 -9.51 2.30 1.47
N LEU A 48 -8.34 2.00 2.03
CA LEU A 48 -7.35 1.13 1.40
C LEU A 48 -7.88 -0.30 1.23
N ALA A 49 -8.59 -0.83 2.23
CA ALA A 49 -9.19 -2.16 2.16
C ALA A 49 -10.54 -2.17 1.40
N THR A 50 -11.00 -1.02 0.90
CA THR A 50 -12.28 -0.85 0.19
C THR A 50 -13.50 -1.36 0.97
N VAL A 51 -13.48 -1.25 2.30
CA VAL A 51 -14.56 -1.70 3.19
C VAL A 51 -15.77 -0.77 3.08
N GLY A 52 -15.56 0.49 2.71
CA GLY A 52 -16.64 1.46 2.44
C GLY A 52 -17.31 2.02 3.70
N VAL A 53 -16.71 1.84 4.88
CA VAL A 53 -17.23 2.35 6.15
C VAL A 53 -16.47 3.60 6.56
N THR A 54 -17.19 4.68 6.88
CA THR A 54 -16.64 5.96 7.33
C THR A 54 -16.96 6.18 8.81
N ALA A 55 -16.02 6.79 9.54
CA ALA A 55 -16.22 7.19 10.93
C ALA A 55 -16.90 8.56 11.11
N ASN A 56 -17.61 9.05 10.08
CA ASN A 56 -18.32 10.35 10.09
C ASN A 56 -17.39 11.58 10.22
N LEU A 57 -16.13 11.43 9.79
CA LEU A 57 -15.17 12.54 9.62
C LEU A 57 -15.28 13.18 8.22
N THR A 58 -15.86 12.45 7.27
CA THR A 58 -16.02 12.80 5.85
C THR A 58 -16.72 14.16 5.59
N PRO A 59 -17.66 14.65 6.42
CA PRO A 59 -18.31 15.95 6.20
C PRO A 59 -17.46 17.17 6.59
N ASP A 60 -16.59 17.04 7.60
CA ASP A 60 -15.81 18.15 8.18
C ASP A 60 -14.43 18.33 7.51
N LEU A 61 -13.92 17.30 6.82
CA LEU A 61 -12.58 17.33 6.20
C LEU A 61 -12.51 18.01 4.81
N GLY A 62 -13.60 18.62 4.35
CA GLY A 62 -13.66 19.33 3.07
C GLY A 62 -13.61 18.42 1.83
N LYS A 63 -14.00 18.96 0.67
CA LYS A 63 -14.12 18.22 -0.61
C LYS A 63 -12.81 17.54 -1.06
N ILE A 64 -11.67 18.04 -0.58
CA ILE A 64 -10.32 17.60 -0.93
C ILE A 64 -10.01 16.23 -0.31
N ALA A 65 -10.33 16.03 0.98
CA ALA A 65 -10.13 14.75 1.64
C ALA A 65 -10.99 13.64 1.01
N LEU A 66 -12.21 13.97 0.58
CA LEU A 66 -13.09 13.05 -0.13
C LEU A 66 -12.47 12.55 -1.45
N SER A 67 -11.83 13.46 -2.20
CA SER A 67 -11.09 13.12 -3.42
C SER A 67 -9.91 12.18 -3.15
N ILE A 68 -9.19 12.39 -2.04
CA ILE A 68 -8.06 11.55 -1.64
C ILE A 68 -8.55 10.15 -1.24
N VAL A 69 -9.66 10.05 -0.51
CA VAL A 69 -10.27 8.77 -0.13
C VAL A 69 -10.73 7.97 -1.35
N MET A 70 -11.35 8.63 -2.34
CA MET A 70 -11.72 7.98 -3.60
C MET A 70 -10.50 7.45 -4.36
N LEU A 71 -9.40 8.22 -4.41
CA LEU A 71 -8.13 7.76 -4.99
C LEU A 71 -7.54 6.57 -4.22
N LEU A 72 -7.56 6.62 -2.89
CA LEU A 72 -7.08 5.54 -2.03
C LEU A 72 -7.89 4.25 -2.23
N MET A 73 -9.21 4.33 -2.35
CA MET A 73 -10.04 3.16 -2.68
C MET A 73 -9.73 2.57 -4.06
N PHE A 74 -9.47 3.43 -5.04
CA PHE A 74 -9.10 3.00 -6.39
C PHE A 74 -7.76 2.27 -6.37
N ILE A 75 -6.75 2.83 -5.70
CA ILE A 75 -5.42 2.21 -5.53
C ILE A 75 -5.52 0.91 -4.71
N GLY A 76 -6.31 0.92 -3.63
CA GLY A 76 -6.56 -0.25 -2.79
C GLY A 76 -7.16 -1.42 -3.55
N ARG A 77 -8.05 -1.15 -4.53
CA ARG A 77 -8.62 -2.16 -5.43
C ARG A 77 -7.71 -2.54 -6.60
N ILE A 78 -6.89 -1.62 -7.10
CA ILE A 78 -5.86 -1.90 -8.11
C ILE A 78 -4.75 -2.77 -7.53
N GLY A 79 -4.39 -2.59 -6.26
CA GLY A 79 -3.38 -3.39 -5.56
C GLY A 79 -3.51 -4.90 -5.86
N PRO A 80 -4.67 -5.53 -5.58
CA PRO A 80 -4.99 -6.92 -5.94
C PRO A 80 -4.84 -7.26 -7.43
N LEU A 81 -5.26 -6.37 -8.34
CA LEU A 81 -5.11 -6.55 -9.79
C LEU A 81 -3.64 -6.57 -10.20
N THR A 82 -2.83 -5.66 -9.66
CA THR A 82 -1.37 -5.66 -9.83
C THR A 82 -0.74 -6.95 -9.31
N LEU A 83 -1.28 -7.55 -8.24
CA LEU A 83 -0.82 -8.85 -7.75
C LEU A 83 -1.07 -9.95 -8.79
N LEU A 84 -2.29 -9.99 -9.34
CA LEU A 84 -2.65 -10.99 -10.34
C LEU A 84 -1.75 -10.89 -11.57
N ILE A 85 -1.44 -9.67 -12.02
CA ILE A 85 -0.58 -9.44 -13.18
C ILE A 85 0.89 -9.77 -12.85
N SER A 86 1.41 -9.32 -11.71
CA SER A 86 2.79 -9.63 -11.29
C SER A 86 3.03 -11.13 -11.08
N VAL A 87 1.99 -11.88 -10.69
CA VAL A 87 2.04 -13.35 -10.62
C VAL A 87 1.96 -13.97 -12.01
N ALA A 88 1.10 -13.45 -12.90
CA ALA A 88 0.93 -13.95 -14.27
C ALA A 88 2.15 -13.67 -15.17
N GLU A 89 2.88 -12.59 -14.93
CA GLU A 89 4.02 -12.13 -15.71
C GLU A 89 5.36 -12.64 -15.17
N TYR A 90 5.34 -13.55 -14.19
CA TYR A 90 6.54 -14.28 -13.76
C TYR A 90 6.98 -15.27 -14.85
N GLN A 91 7.62 -14.75 -15.90
CA GLN A 91 8.52 -15.50 -16.77
C GLN A 91 9.94 -15.32 -16.23
N PRO A 92 10.57 -16.35 -15.66
CA PRO A 92 11.98 -16.27 -15.30
C PRO A 92 12.77 -16.16 -16.61
N ASP A 93 13.18 -14.95 -16.98
CA ASP A 93 14.09 -14.77 -18.11
C ASP A 93 15.43 -15.40 -17.72
N LYS A 94 15.65 -16.55 -18.33
CA LYS A 94 16.82 -17.41 -18.20
C LYS A 94 18.04 -16.64 -18.70
N LYS A 95 18.86 -16.09 -17.81
CA LYS A 95 20.30 -15.81 -18.04
C LYS A 95 21.05 -15.40 -16.74
N ASP A 96 21.22 -16.38 -15.85
CA ASP A 96 22.25 -16.35 -14.80
C ASP A 96 23.64 -16.48 -15.44
N LEU A 97 24.23 -15.38 -15.91
CA LEU A 97 25.61 -15.34 -16.42
C LEU A 97 26.48 -14.24 -15.81
N ILE A 98 26.09 -13.65 -14.69
CA ILE A 98 26.99 -12.79 -13.92
C ILE A 98 26.92 -13.18 -12.44
N HIS A 99 27.89 -13.99 -12.03
CA HIS A 99 28.15 -14.36 -10.65
C HIS A 99 28.51 -13.09 -9.85
N TYR A 100 27.52 -12.53 -9.13
CA TYR A 100 27.76 -11.42 -8.23
C TYR A 100 28.40 -11.95 -6.93
N MET A 101 29.55 -11.40 -6.56
CA MET A 101 30.26 -11.77 -5.34
C MET A 101 29.37 -11.47 -4.14
N LYS A 102 28.95 -12.51 -3.42
CA LYS A 102 28.05 -12.39 -2.27
C LYS A 102 28.83 -11.74 -1.13
N ALA A 103 28.69 -10.43 -0.95
CA ALA A 103 29.22 -9.73 0.22
C ALA A 103 28.40 -10.14 1.44
N ASP A 104 29.08 -10.71 2.44
CA ASP A 104 28.49 -11.06 3.72
C ASP A 104 28.30 -9.78 4.52
N ILE A 105 27.08 -9.23 4.50
CA ILE A 105 26.70 -8.12 5.38
C ILE A 105 26.08 -8.70 6.65
N THR A 106 26.86 -8.75 7.72
CA THR A 106 26.36 -9.02 9.06
C THR A 106 25.50 -7.84 9.50
N ILE A 107 24.18 -7.98 9.36
CA ILE A 107 23.23 -7.06 9.98
C ILE A 107 23.01 -7.60 11.39
N GLY A 108 23.57 -6.89 12.37
CA GLY A 108 23.48 -7.23 13.80
C GLY A 108 22.08 -7.14 14.37
#